data_AF-A0A7U3SMT9-F1
#
_entry.id   AF-A0A7U3SMT9-F1
#
_cell.length_a   1.000
_cell.length_b   1.000
_cell.length_c   1.000
_cell.angle_alpha   90.00
_cell.angle_beta   90.00
_cell.angle_gamma   90.00
#
_symmetry.space_group_name_H-M   'P 1'
#
loop_
_entity.id
_entity.type
_entity.pdbx_description
1 polymer ?
#
loop_
_entity_poly.entity_id
_entity_poly.type
_entity_poly.pdbx_seq_one_letter_code
_entity_poly.pdbx_strand_id
1 'polypeptide(L)'
;MTQSKAAKRKRKAQVQAETSKKVARTSSIVTPPPDGAQFEPKNLQTVISDEELDITIETLTELARYPSLTKSKICKNLRVAVYDFRQSCNTGLNAAEGANLTARVTAALADEKYLEAKILLAEMRLRGEEPKLGALCRWVRDLDVVTQPKGASIVNPDRPAKEKELLEVLDAILRVSCPIDYSSTPKLPPESSLHIALRTTWDLRPNTESLQIYESVLDKSILSSGPTSPPSSLRVIETTPGHLRRPPNHHPAILYTSEPNTVHLSLDHGPITLHKHPNVPNLSLATNVLSPEECKAVIAAGESVGFLPDAPIREGEDTSVLAHNFYWICDTAFHDKLWARMAPFVPASLNGRLSRGLNRRFRVYRYVPGAEYRCHIDGAWPPSGIRPDGTYVYDSSPTERKQSSLFTFLLYLNDEFEGGETTFYMPATREGTLNAYPVRPVMGAVAVFPHGESRGALLHEGTSVRKGAKYIIRTDIEYDVEPS
;
A
#
# COMPACT_ATOMS: atom_id res chain seq x y z
N MET A 1 -55.50 28.18 -45.87
CA MET A 1 -54.49 28.67 -46.83
C MET A 1 -53.33 27.68 -46.82
N THR A 2 -53.42 26.67 -47.70
CA THR A 2 -52.45 26.41 -48.80
C THR A 2 -51.09 25.94 -48.28
N GLN A 3 -50.93 24.62 -48.07
CA GLN A 3 -50.36 23.63 -49.03
C GLN A 3 -48.81 23.61 -48.96
N SER A 4 -48.06 22.50 -48.96
CA SER A 4 -48.35 21.08 -49.20
C SER A 4 -47.11 20.22 -48.87
N LYS A 5 -47.36 19.12 -48.15
CA LYS A 5 -46.89 17.73 -48.31
C LYS A 5 -45.42 17.37 -48.59
N ALA A 6 -44.96 16.48 -47.71
CA ALA A 6 -43.97 15.42 -47.91
C ALA A 6 -44.31 14.42 -49.03
N ALA A 7 -43.27 13.80 -49.62
CA ALA A 7 -43.29 12.44 -50.19
C ALA A 7 -41.84 11.95 -50.36
N LYS A 8 -41.38 10.99 -49.54
CA LYS A 8 -41.40 9.53 -49.73
C LYS A 8 -40.37 8.96 -50.74
N ARG A 9 -39.33 8.33 -50.16
CA ARG A 9 -39.14 6.85 -50.12
C ARG A 9 -38.84 6.15 -51.46
N LYS A 10 -37.67 5.48 -51.57
CA LYS A 10 -37.54 4.00 -51.65
C LYS A 10 -36.14 3.50 -52.08
N ARG A 11 -35.68 2.49 -51.30
CA ARG A 11 -35.07 1.17 -51.69
C ARG A 11 -33.73 1.18 -52.43
N LYS A 12 -32.81 0.21 -52.30
CA LYS A 12 -32.69 -1.13 -51.66
C LYS A 12 -31.16 -1.42 -51.76
N ALA A 13 -30.45 -1.85 -50.72
CA ALA A 13 -30.28 -3.24 -50.25
C ALA A 13 -29.72 -4.24 -51.29
N GLN A 14 -28.46 -4.68 -51.09
CA GLN A 14 -27.95 -6.07 -51.15
C GLN A 14 -26.48 -6.04 -50.66
N VAL A 15 -26.07 -6.66 -49.55
CA VAL A 15 -25.99 -8.10 -49.13
C VAL A 15 -24.62 -8.72 -49.46
N GLN A 16 -23.98 -9.23 -48.39
CA GLN A 16 -22.94 -10.29 -48.31
C GLN A 16 -21.60 -10.03 -48.99
N ALA A 17 -20.48 -10.61 -48.57
CA ALA A 17 -20.02 -11.32 -47.38
C ALA A 17 -18.53 -11.59 -47.63
N GLU A 18 -17.80 -11.77 -46.53
CA GLU A 18 -16.63 -12.65 -46.41
C GLU A 18 -15.27 -12.30 -47.00
N THR A 19 -14.28 -12.51 -46.11
CA THR A 19 -12.91 -12.98 -46.33
C THR A 19 -11.79 -11.99 -46.71
N SER A 20 -11.08 -11.59 -45.65
CA SER A 20 -9.62 -11.72 -45.48
C SER A 20 -8.69 -11.45 -46.67
N LYS A 21 -7.84 -10.42 -46.52
CA LYS A 21 -6.40 -10.49 -46.80
C LYS A 21 -5.66 -9.26 -46.23
N LYS A 22 -4.70 -9.52 -45.33
CA LYS A 22 -3.60 -8.60 -45.01
C LYS A 22 -2.80 -8.34 -46.29
N VAL A 23 -2.66 -7.08 -46.71
CA VAL A 23 -1.51 -6.60 -47.50
C VAL A 23 -1.16 -5.17 -47.07
N ALA A 24 0.15 -4.97 -46.91
CA ALA A 24 0.94 -3.79 -46.59
C ALA A 24 0.26 -2.40 -46.63
N ARG A 25 0.39 -1.64 -45.53
CA ARG A 25 0.26 -0.18 -45.56
C ARG A 25 1.43 0.40 -46.34
N THR A 26 1.16 0.74 -47.59
CA THR A 26 1.94 1.71 -48.36
C THR A 26 1.98 3.05 -47.62
N SER A 27 3.17 3.64 -47.62
CA SER A 27 3.52 4.97 -47.13
C SER A 27 2.39 6.00 -47.30
N SER A 28 1.79 6.41 -46.19
CA SER A 28 1.01 7.65 -46.16
C SER A 28 1.97 8.81 -46.35
N ILE A 29 1.80 9.54 -47.44
CA ILE A 29 2.43 10.82 -47.70
C ILE A 29 2.24 11.69 -46.45
N VAL A 30 3.37 12.06 -45.84
CA VAL A 30 3.44 12.97 -44.70
C VAL A 30 3.09 14.36 -45.22
N THR A 31 1.88 14.82 -44.94
CA THR A 31 1.58 16.26 -45.02
C THR A 31 2.44 16.96 -43.97
N PRO A 32 3.17 18.03 -44.28
CA PRO A 32 3.89 18.80 -43.27
C PRO A 32 2.89 19.29 -42.22
N PRO A 33 3.23 19.26 -40.92
CA PRO A 33 2.40 19.90 -39.91
C PRO A 33 2.31 21.41 -40.22
N PRO A 34 1.19 22.06 -39.91
CA PRO A 34 1.08 23.51 -40.08
C PRO A 34 2.17 24.21 -39.26
N ASP A 35 2.88 25.13 -39.90
CA ASP A 35 3.91 25.97 -39.27
C ASP A 35 3.34 26.62 -38.00
N GLY A 36 3.87 26.22 -36.83
CA GLY A 36 3.55 26.88 -35.55
C GLY A 36 3.14 25.97 -34.38
N ALA A 37 3.01 24.65 -34.57
CA ALA A 37 2.87 23.74 -33.42
C ALA A 37 4.26 23.44 -32.82
N GLN A 38 4.61 24.08 -31.70
CA GLN A 38 5.79 23.71 -30.90
C GLN A 38 5.62 22.26 -30.43
N PHE A 39 6.36 21.34 -31.04
CA PHE A 39 6.39 19.95 -30.63
C PHE A 39 7.32 19.83 -29.42
N GLU A 40 6.75 19.82 -28.21
CA GLU A 40 7.51 19.48 -27.01
C GLU A 40 7.69 17.95 -26.94
N PRO A 41 8.94 17.43 -26.96
CA PRO A 41 9.19 16.01 -26.80
C PRO A 41 8.71 15.55 -25.42
N LYS A 42 7.86 14.53 -25.38
CA LYS A 42 7.29 13.97 -24.14
C LYS A 42 8.07 12.79 -23.56
N ASN A 43 9.08 12.31 -24.29
CA ASN A 43 9.87 11.15 -23.93
C ASN A 43 11.35 11.48 -24.19
N LEU A 44 12.20 11.21 -23.20
CA LEU A 44 13.62 11.59 -23.21
C LEU A 44 14.37 10.91 -24.37
N GLN A 45 14.04 9.65 -24.68
CA GLN A 45 14.65 8.87 -25.76
C GLN A 45 14.41 9.47 -27.16
N THR A 46 13.50 10.45 -27.29
CA THR A 46 13.31 11.19 -28.55
C THR A 46 14.35 12.28 -28.78
N VAL A 47 15.11 12.64 -27.74
CA VAL A 47 16.07 13.75 -27.75
C VAL A 47 17.49 13.27 -27.41
N ILE A 48 17.64 12.27 -26.55
CA ILE A 48 18.92 11.74 -26.08
C ILE A 48 18.86 10.21 -26.08
N SER A 49 19.88 9.53 -26.61
CA SER A 49 19.95 8.06 -26.54
C SER A 49 20.35 7.58 -25.14
N ASP A 50 19.95 6.35 -24.78
CA ASP A 50 20.30 5.77 -23.46
C ASP A 50 21.82 5.65 -23.28
N GLU A 51 22.57 5.31 -24.35
CA GLU A 51 24.03 5.23 -24.34
C GLU A 51 24.71 6.58 -24.04
N GLU A 52 24.24 7.67 -24.68
CA GLU A 52 24.77 9.01 -24.41
C GLU A 52 24.48 9.47 -22.99
N LEU A 53 23.32 9.10 -22.45
CA LEU A 53 22.93 9.41 -21.08
C LEU A 53 23.85 8.69 -20.08
N ASP A 54 24.09 7.39 -20.29
CA ASP A 54 24.97 6.59 -19.44
C ASP A 54 26.41 7.13 -19.43
N ILE A 55 26.97 7.41 -20.62
CA ILE A 55 28.32 8.01 -20.74
C ILE A 55 28.39 9.37 -20.02
N THR A 56 27.33 10.17 -20.11
CA THR A 56 27.24 11.47 -19.44
C THR A 56 27.22 11.30 -17.92
N ILE A 57 26.42 10.37 -17.39
CA ILE A 57 26.33 10.05 -15.96
C ILE A 57 27.68 9.57 -15.44
N GLU A 58 28.32 8.64 -16.13
CA GLU A 58 29.64 8.12 -15.76
C GLU A 58 30.70 9.23 -15.75
N THR A 59 30.72 10.08 -16.78
CA THR A 59 31.67 11.19 -16.90
C THR A 59 31.51 12.18 -15.74
N LEU A 60 30.27 12.60 -15.44
CA LEU A 60 30.00 13.53 -14.35
C LEU A 60 30.34 12.90 -12.99
N THR A 61 30.04 11.62 -12.81
CA THR A 61 30.35 10.86 -11.59
C THR A 61 31.85 10.76 -11.36
N GLU A 62 32.64 10.47 -12.40
CA GLU A 62 34.09 10.38 -12.31
C GLU A 62 34.71 11.73 -11.97
N LEU A 63 34.26 12.81 -12.62
CA LEU A 63 34.73 14.17 -12.33
C LEU A 63 34.41 14.63 -10.91
N ALA A 64 33.26 14.19 -10.35
CA ALA A 64 32.88 14.50 -8.97
C ALA A 64 33.84 13.88 -7.94
N ARG A 65 34.49 12.75 -8.25
CA ARG A 65 35.52 12.13 -7.39
C ARG A 65 36.82 12.94 -7.36
N TYR A 66 37.07 13.79 -8.36
CA TYR A 66 38.27 14.61 -8.48
C TYR A 66 37.96 16.11 -8.62
N PRO A 67 37.47 16.79 -7.56
CA PRO A 67 37.06 18.19 -7.62
C PRO A 67 38.16 19.15 -8.10
N SER A 68 39.44 18.83 -7.89
CA SER A 68 40.57 19.63 -8.38
C SER A 68 40.64 19.69 -9.91
N LEU A 69 40.29 18.61 -10.62
CA LEU A 69 40.29 18.54 -12.08
C LEU A 69 39.15 19.35 -12.70
N THR A 70 38.04 19.49 -11.97
CA THR A 70 36.90 20.30 -12.41
C THR A 70 37.25 21.78 -12.56
N LYS A 71 38.34 22.27 -11.95
CA LYS A 71 38.81 23.67 -12.11
C LYS A 71 39.61 23.91 -13.39
N SER A 72 39.95 22.86 -14.13
CA SER A 72 40.72 22.98 -15.38
C SER A 72 40.00 23.84 -16.42
N LYS A 73 40.77 24.43 -17.34
CA LYS A 73 40.22 25.22 -18.46
C LYS A 73 39.34 24.35 -19.37
N ILE A 74 39.68 23.07 -19.53
CA ILE A 74 38.96 22.10 -20.36
C ILE A 74 37.53 21.90 -19.83
N CYS A 75 37.35 21.87 -18.50
CA CYS A 75 36.03 21.72 -17.88
C CYS A 75 35.17 23.00 -17.88
N LYS A 76 35.61 24.12 -18.47
CA LYS A 76 34.87 25.39 -18.41
C LYS A 76 33.46 25.26 -18.98
N ASN A 77 33.33 24.71 -20.19
CA ASN A 77 32.03 24.61 -20.87
C ASN A 77 31.13 23.59 -20.16
N LEU A 78 31.71 22.51 -19.65
CA LEU A 78 30.97 21.54 -18.84
C LEU A 78 30.39 22.18 -17.57
N ARG A 79 31.16 23.01 -16.85
CA ARG A 79 30.65 23.71 -15.65
C ARG A 79 29.48 24.64 -15.97
N VAL A 80 29.54 25.36 -17.10
CA VAL A 80 28.44 26.23 -17.54
C VAL A 80 27.21 25.38 -17.87
N ALA A 81 27.37 24.32 -18.66
CA ALA A 81 26.28 23.43 -19.03
C ALA A 81 25.64 22.76 -17.80
N VAL A 82 26.44 22.28 -16.85
CA VAL A 82 25.94 21.68 -15.59
C VAL A 82 25.23 22.73 -14.73
N TYR A 83 25.71 23.97 -14.70
CA TYR A 83 25.02 25.05 -13.99
C TYR A 83 23.66 25.36 -14.62
N ASP A 84 23.61 25.54 -15.94
CA ASP A 84 22.36 25.83 -16.67
C ASP A 84 21.37 24.68 -16.54
N PHE A 85 21.84 23.43 -16.67
CA PHE A 85 21.05 22.23 -16.38
C PHE A 85 20.47 22.29 -14.97
N ARG A 86 21.32 22.52 -13.97
CA ARG A 86 20.93 22.62 -12.56
C ARG A 86 19.88 23.71 -12.32
N GLN A 87 19.98 24.86 -12.98
CA GLN A 87 19.00 25.95 -12.88
C GLN A 87 17.67 25.61 -13.56
N SER A 88 17.71 24.83 -14.64
CA SER A 88 16.52 24.38 -15.36
C SER A 88 15.79 23.20 -14.71
N CYS A 89 16.45 22.47 -13.81
CA CYS A 89 15.85 21.34 -13.09
C CYS A 89 14.64 21.80 -12.26
N ASN A 90 13.47 21.26 -12.58
CA ASN A 90 12.22 21.49 -11.86
C ASN A 90 11.98 20.47 -10.73
N THR A 91 13.01 19.70 -10.37
CA THR A 91 13.02 18.70 -9.29
C THR A 91 14.16 18.99 -8.31
N GLY A 92 14.11 18.34 -7.15
CA GLY A 92 15.18 18.43 -6.16
C GLY A 92 15.22 19.75 -5.40
N LEU A 93 16.33 20.00 -4.70
CA LEU A 93 16.49 21.11 -3.77
C LEU A 93 16.41 22.49 -4.42
N ASN A 94 16.87 22.63 -5.67
CA ASN A 94 16.81 23.92 -6.37
C ASN A 94 15.36 24.35 -6.64
N ALA A 95 14.49 23.40 -7.00
CA ALA A 95 13.07 23.68 -7.24
C ALA A 95 12.26 23.93 -5.95
N ALA A 96 12.79 23.52 -4.80
CA ALA A 96 12.16 23.68 -3.49
C ALA A 96 12.67 24.91 -2.72
N GLU A 97 13.45 25.80 -3.35
CA GLU A 97 13.90 27.03 -2.72
C GLU A 97 12.70 27.92 -2.35
N GLY A 98 12.64 28.36 -1.08
CA GLY A 98 11.50 29.12 -0.54
C GLY A 98 10.22 28.31 -0.27
N ALA A 99 10.21 26.99 -0.54
CA ALA A 99 9.08 26.13 -0.23
C ALA A 99 9.00 25.75 1.26
N ASN A 100 7.87 25.17 1.67
CA ASN A 100 7.70 24.66 3.04
C ASN A 100 8.63 23.47 3.36
N LEU A 101 8.77 23.14 4.64
CA LEU A 101 9.70 22.09 5.09
C LEU A 101 9.39 20.72 4.47
N THR A 102 8.11 20.35 4.29
CA THR A 102 7.75 19.08 3.63
C THR A 102 8.26 19.02 2.18
N ALA A 103 8.12 20.11 1.43
CA ALA A 103 8.61 20.18 0.05
C ALA A 103 10.15 20.10 0.02
N ARG A 104 10.84 20.82 0.92
CA ARG A 104 12.30 20.82 1.02
C ARG A 104 12.87 19.46 1.43
N VAL A 105 12.23 18.75 2.38
CA VAL A 105 12.60 17.36 2.74
C VAL A 105 12.41 16.43 1.55
N THR A 106 11.27 16.51 0.86
CA THR A 106 11.00 15.70 -0.34
C THR A 106 12.07 15.92 -1.40
N ALA A 107 12.45 17.17 -1.63
CA ALA A 107 13.50 17.55 -2.55
C ALA A 107 14.88 17.04 -2.13
N ALA A 108 15.23 17.13 -0.84
CA ALA A 108 16.49 16.60 -0.31
C ALA A 108 16.59 15.07 -0.49
N LEU A 109 15.49 14.35 -0.24
CA LEU A 109 15.43 12.89 -0.44
C LEU A 109 15.56 12.52 -1.93
N ALA A 110 14.89 13.26 -2.82
CA ALA A 110 14.98 13.05 -4.26
C ALA A 110 16.40 13.25 -4.81
N ASP A 111 17.15 14.22 -4.26
CA ASP A 111 18.55 14.49 -4.62
C ASP A 111 19.57 13.61 -3.86
N GLU A 112 19.10 12.62 -3.10
CA GLU A 112 19.91 11.78 -2.21
C GLU A 112 20.79 12.60 -1.23
N LYS A 113 20.34 13.78 -0.82
CA LYS A 113 21.00 14.64 0.17
C LYS A 113 20.52 14.31 1.57
N TYR A 114 20.86 13.11 2.04
CA TYR A 114 20.38 12.55 3.31
C TYR A 114 20.74 13.38 4.54
N LEU A 115 21.93 13.99 4.59
CA LEU A 115 22.30 14.90 5.69
C LEU A 115 21.39 16.14 5.72
N GLU A 116 21.12 16.75 4.56
CA GLU A 116 20.22 17.91 4.45
C GLU A 116 18.79 17.51 4.86
N ALA A 117 18.32 16.34 4.40
CA ALA A 117 17.03 15.81 4.80
C ALA A 117 16.92 15.65 6.33
N LYS A 118 17.96 15.09 7.00
CA LYS A 118 17.99 14.95 8.46
C LYS A 118 17.97 16.30 9.19
N ILE A 119 18.69 17.31 8.67
CA ILE A 119 18.66 18.68 9.25
C ILE A 119 17.25 19.27 9.14
N LEU A 120 16.63 19.18 7.97
CA LEU A 120 15.27 19.70 7.74
C LEU A 120 14.21 18.95 8.58
N LEU A 121 14.36 17.64 8.76
CA LEU A 121 13.49 16.84 9.63
C LEU A 121 13.66 17.22 11.10
N ALA A 122 14.89 17.48 11.55
CA ALA A 122 15.15 17.99 12.89
C ALA A 122 14.52 19.37 13.11
N GLU A 123 14.61 20.28 12.13
CA GLU A 123 13.92 21.57 12.14
C GLU A 123 12.40 21.39 12.22
N MET A 124 11.82 20.51 11.39
CA MET A 124 10.39 20.18 11.38
C MET A 124 9.92 19.69 12.76
N ARG A 125 10.67 18.76 13.37
CA ARG A 125 10.43 18.26 14.72
C ARG A 125 10.48 19.37 15.78
N LEU A 126 11.48 20.26 15.73
CA LEU A 126 11.62 21.36 16.68
C LEU A 126 10.48 22.38 16.58
N ARG A 127 9.90 22.55 15.38
CA ARG A 127 8.74 23.42 15.15
C ARG A 127 7.41 22.76 15.48
N GLY A 128 7.39 21.45 15.73
CA GLY A 128 6.15 20.68 15.88
C GLY A 128 5.32 20.62 14.60
N GLU A 129 5.96 20.79 13.44
CA GLU A 129 5.33 20.62 12.13
C GLU A 129 5.26 19.13 11.79
N GLU A 130 4.17 18.68 11.15
CA GLU A 130 4.02 17.30 10.68
C GLU A 130 3.90 17.28 9.15
N PRO A 131 4.51 16.29 8.47
CA PRO A 131 4.36 16.15 7.03
C PRO A 131 2.93 15.73 6.67
N LYS A 132 2.46 16.13 5.49
CA LYS A 132 1.24 15.55 4.92
C LYS A 132 1.41 14.03 4.79
N LEU A 133 0.35 13.27 5.08
CA LEU A 133 0.35 11.80 4.99
C LEU A 133 0.91 11.29 3.67
N GLY A 134 0.49 11.87 2.54
CA GLY A 134 0.98 11.46 1.23
C GLY A 134 2.48 11.66 1.03
N ALA A 135 3.10 12.65 1.69
CA ALA A 135 4.55 12.82 1.67
C ALA A 135 5.24 11.77 2.56
N LEU A 136 4.73 11.56 3.77
CA LEU A 136 5.25 10.57 4.71
C LEU A 136 5.23 9.15 4.12
N CYS A 137 4.11 8.72 3.54
CA CYS A 137 3.99 7.42 2.87
C CYS A 137 5.00 7.27 1.71
N ARG A 138 5.24 8.34 0.94
CA ARG A 138 6.23 8.33 -0.14
C ARG A 138 7.65 8.22 0.40
N TRP A 139 8.04 9.03 1.38
CA TRP A 139 9.39 8.99 1.93
C TRP A 139 9.75 7.62 2.49
N VAL A 140 8.85 7.00 3.26
CA VAL A 140 9.05 5.64 3.78
C VAL A 140 9.23 4.63 2.64
N ARG A 141 8.34 4.67 1.65
CA ARG A 141 8.34 3.73 0.53
C ARG A 141 9.57 3.90 -0.37
N ASP A 142 9.99 5.14 -0.62
CA ASP A 142 11.08 5.44 -1.54
C ASP A 142 12.46 5.16 -0.89
N LEU A 143 12.55 5.17 0.45
CA LEU A 143 13.76 4.70 1.16
C LEU A 143 13.92 3.18 1.13
N ASP A 144 12.79 2.42 1.18
CA ASP A 144 12.70 0.96 1.06
C ASP A 144 13.82 0.16 1.77
N VAL A 145 14.17 0.53 3.01
CA VAL A 145 15.40 0.03 3.67
C VAL A 145 15.14 -0.98 4.79
N VAL A 146 13.90 -1.07 5.29
CA VAL A 146 13.57 -1.93 6.44
C VAL A 146 13.38 -3.38 6.01
N THR A 147 12.43 -3.60 5.11
CA THR A 147 12.03 -4.93 4.65
C THR A 147 13.22 -5.63 4.01
N GLN A 148 13.44 -6.88 4.39
CA GLN A 148 14.53 -7.68 3.86
C GLN A 148 13.97 -8.76 2.94
N PRO A 149 14.37 -8.79 1.65
CA PRO A 149 13.76 -9.67 0.68
C PRO A 149 14.04 -11.14 1.00
N LYS A 150 13.14 -12.01 0.55
CA LYS A 150 13.29 -13.49 0.61
C LYS A 150 13.49 -14.03 2.04
N GLY A 151 12.91 -13.35 3.04
CA GLY A 151 12.97 -13.78 4.44
C GLY A 151 14.34 -13.65 5.09
N ALA A 152 15.24 -12.80 4.53
CA ALA A 152 16.49 -12.47 5.19
C ALA A 152 16.24 -11.81 6.56
N SER A 153 17.12 -12.08 7.52
CA SER A 153 16.95 -11.59 8.89
C SER A 153 17.13 -10.07 8.95
N ILE A 154 16.17 -9.37 9.54
CA ILE A 154 16.27 -7.92 9.81
C ILE A 154 17.31 -7.58 10.88
N VAL A 155 17.77 -8.59 11.64
CA VAL A 155 18.55 -8.41 12.86
C VAL A 155 20.06 -8.47 12.61
N ASN A 156 20.52 -9.30 11.67
CA ASN A 156 21.93 -9.38 11.28
C ASN A 156 22.17 -9.37 9.76
N PRO A 157 21.64 -8.40 9.01
CA PRO A 157 22.06 -8.19 7.63
C PRO A 157 23.42 -7.49 7.60
N ASP A 158 24.36 -8.02 6.82
CA ASP A 158 25.56 -7.27 6.41
C ASP A 158 25.11 -6.11 5.50
N ARG A 159 24.69 -5.00 6.14
CA ARG A 159 24.12 -3.84 5.42
C ARG A 159 25.23 -2.97 4.85
N PRO A 160 25.15 -2.60 3.56
CA PRO A 160 25.98 -1.56 2.97
C PRO A 160 25.93 -0.25 3.77
N ALA A 161 26.98 0.57 3.65
CA ALA A 161 27.01 1.89 4.30
C ALA A 161 25.81 2.78 3.92
N LYS A 162 25.38 2.71 2.65
CA LYS A 162 24.19 3.44 2.15
C LYS A 162 22.92 3.04 2.91
N GLU A 163 22.66 1.75 3.11
CA GLU A 163 21.48 1.31 3.85
C GLU A 163 21.50 1.75 5.32
N LYS A 164 22.68 1.76 5.95
CA LYS A 164 22.82 2.26 7.33
C LYS A 164 22.44 3.74 7.41
N GLU A 165 22.91 4.56 6.45
CA GLU A 165 22.52 5.97 6.35
C GLU A 165 21.01 6.14 6.09
N LEU A 166 20.42 5.34 5.20
CA LEU A 166 18.98 5.37 4.94
C LEU A 166 18.14 4.98 6.17
N LEU A 167 18.61 4.05 7.02
CA LEU A 167 17.95 3.73 8.29
C LEU A 167 17.98 4.89 9.28
N GLU A 168 19.08 5.66 9.32
CA GLU A 168 19.14 6.89 10.12
C GLU A 168 18.18 7.96 9.61
N VAL A 169 18.04 8.09 8.28
CA VAL A 169 17.07 9.01 7.66
C VAL A 169 15.64 8.56 7.99
N LEU A 170 15.35 7.26 7.92
CA LEU A 170 14.05 6.72 8.29
C LEU A 170 13.72 6.98 9.77
N ASP A 171 14.67 6.75 10.68
CA ASP A 171 14.52 7.12 12.09
C ASP A 171 14.22 8.61 12.25
N ALA A 172 14.93 9.49 11.54
CA ALA A 172 14.65 10.93 11.54
C ALA A 172 13.24 11.27 11.04
N ILE A 173 12.75 10.61 9.98
CA ILE A 173 11.39 10.76 9.46
C ILE A 173 10.37 10.37 10.52
N LEU A 174 10.52 9.19 11.12
CA LEU A 174 9.57 8.67 12.10
C LEU A 174 9.54 9.51 13.37
N ARG A 175 10.64 10.15 13.77
CA ARG A 175 10.68 11.06 14.93
C ARG A 175 9.86 12.33 14.74
N VAL A 176 9.45 12.66 13.52
CA VAL A 176 8.56 13.81 13.25
C VAL A 176 7.10 13.44 13.46
N SER A 177 6.66 12.26 13.02
CA SER A 177 5.23 11.91 12.92
C SER A 177 4.79 10.72 13.78
N CYS A 178 5.72 9.92 14.30
CA CYS A 178 5.44 8.67 15.00
C CYS A 178 5.87 8.74 16.47
N PRO A 179 5.28 7.89 17.35
CA PRO A 179 5.67 7.84 18.75
C PRO A 179 7.10 7.34 18.90
N ILE A 180 7.85 7.97 19.82
CA ILE A 180 9.18 7.52 20.22
C ILE A 180 9.02 6.58 21.42
N ASP A 181 9.68 5.44 21.36
CA ASP A 181 9.71 4.50 22.47
C ASP A 181 10.82 4.88 23.45
N TYR A 182 10.41 5.55 24.53
CA TYR A 182 11.27 5.92 25.66
C TYR A 182 11.41 4.81 26.70
N SER A 183 10.78 3.65 26.51
CA SER A 183 10.84 2.58 27.49
C SER A 183 12.29 2.10 27.63
N SER A 184 12.81 2.18 28.85
CA SER A 184 14.06 1.54 29.24
C SER A 184 13.81 0.04 29.34
N THR A 185 13.86 -0.68 28.23
CA THR A 185 13.52 -2.10 28.17
C THR A 185 14.75 -3.02 28.18
N PRO A 186 14.61 -4.25 28.74
CA PRO A 186 15.71 -5.13 29.16
C PRO A 186 16.49 -5.71 27.99
N LYS A 187 17.64 -6.35 28.30
CA LYS A 187 18.63 -6.97 27.39
C LYS A 187 18.06 -7.23 26.00
N LEU A 188 18.55 -6.46 25.02
CA LEU A 188 18.39 -6.79 23.60
C LEU A 188 18.74 -8.27 23.39
N PRO A 189 18.00 -9.00 22.53
CA PRO A 189 18.48 -10.29 22.07
C PRO A 189 19.92 -10.13 21.57
N PRO A 190 20.83 -11.09 21.83
CA PRO A 190 22.24 -10.98 21.44
C PRO A 190 22.44 -10.76 19.93
N GLU A 191 21.41 -10.99 19.13
CA GLU A 191 21.41 -10.87 17.68
C GLU A 191 21.11 -9.45 17.16
N SER A 192 20.70 -8.48 18.00
CA SER A 192 20.26 -7.14 17.57
C SER A 192 21.35 -6.31 16.84
N SER A 193 21.05 -5.80 15.64
CA SER A 193 21.91 -4.82 14.98
C SER A 193 21.88 -3.45 15.68
N LEU A 194 22.87 -2.61 15.38
CA LEU A 194 22.92 -1.23 15.88
C LEU A 194 21.75 -0.34 15.39
N HIS A 195 21.11 -0.68 14.26
CA HIS A 195 20.09 0.17 13.62
C HIS A 195 18.66 -0.39 13.74
N ILE A 196 18.51 -1.70 13.89
CA ILE A 196 17.22 -2.36 14.16
C ILE A 196 17.35 -3.24 15.39
N ALA A 197 16.65 -2.85 16.45
CA ALA A 197 16.51 -3.55 17.71
C ALA A 197 15.26 -4.43 17.68
N LEU A 198 15.43 -5.71 17.33
CA LEU A 198 14.35 -6.69 17.39
C LEU A 198 13.91 -6.93 18.83
N ARG A 199 12.60 -6.79 19.08
CA ARG A 199 11.96 -7.08 20.36
C ARG A 199 11.30 -8.45 20.32
N THR A 200 11.05 -9.00 21.51
CA THR A 200 10.36 -10.28 21.66
C THR A 200 9.01 -10.22 20.94
N THR A 201 8.72 -11.23 20.14
CA THR A 201 7.42 -11.36 19.46
C THR A 201 6.29 -11.35 20.48
N TRP A 202 5.30 -10.49 20.24
CA TRP A 202 4.05 -10.50 21.00
C TRP A 202 3.17 -11.62 20.45
N ASP A 203 3.23 -12.77 21.12
CA ASP A 203 2.46 -13.97 20.77
C ASP A 203 1.34 -14.19 21.80
N LEU A 204 0.10 -14.14 21.31
CA LEU A 204 -1.11 -14.37 22.10
C LEU A 204 -1.84 -15.65 21.69
N ARG A 205 -1.20 -16.51 20.88
CA ARG A 205 -1.80 -17.79 20.49
C ARG A 205 -2.03 -18.66 21.73
N PRO A 206 -3.13 -19.43 21.76
CA PRO A 206 -3.33 -20.44 22.77
C PRO A 206 -2.25 -21.53 22.66
N ASN A 207 -1.97 -22.23 23.76
CA ASN A 207 -1.04 -23.37 23.77
C ASN A 207 -1.68 -24.65 23.18
N THR A 208 -2.57 -24.50 22.20
CA THR A 208 -3.22 -25.58 21.46
C THR A 208 -2.62 -25.68 20.07
N GLU A 209 -2.70 -26.86 19.47
CA GLU A 209 -2.26 -27.05 18.09
C GLU A 209 -3.09 -26.18 17.13
N SER A 210 -2.42 -25.49 16.21
CA SER A 210 -3.07 -24.70 15.16
C SER A 210 -3.83 -25.61 14.19
N LEU A 211 -4.98 -25.13 13.73
CA LEU A 211 -5.76 -25.82 12.71
C LEU A 211 -5.03 -25.79 11.38
N GLN A 212 -4.99 -26.92 10.67
CA GLN A 212 -4.31 -27.04 9.36
C GLN A 212 -5.18 -26.50 8.22
N ILE A 213 -5.45 -25.19 8.22
CA ILE A 213 -6.35 -24.55 7.25
C ILE A 213 -5.78 -24.62 5.83
N TYR A 214 -4.50 -24.31 5.65
CA TYR A 214 -3.90 -24.29 4.32
C TYR A 214 -3.89 -25.66 3.63
N GLU A 215 -3.76 -26.76 4.36
CA GLU A 215 -3.87 -28.12 3.80
C GLU A 215 -5.25 -28.34 3.16
N SER A 216 -6.33 -27.89 3.84
CA SER A 216 -7.69 -27.97 3.29
C SER A 216 -7.92 -27.07 2.07
N VAL A 217 -7.10 -26.02 1.89
CA VAL A 217 -7.11 -25.21 0.66
C VAL A 217 -6.45 -25.98 -0.48
N LEU A 218 -5.31 -26.62 -0.22
CA LEU A 218 -4.55 -27.38 -1.22
C LEU A 218 -5.35 -28.57 -1.77
N ASP A 219 -6.07 -29.30 -0.91
CA ASP A 219 -6.93 -30.43 -1.31
C ASP A 219 -8.35 -30.01 -1.71
N LYS A 220 -8.65 -28.70 -1.61
CA LYS A 220 -9.95 -28.06 -1.91
C LYS A 220 -11.11 -28.46 -1.00
N SER A 221 -10.88 -29.21 0.09
CA SER A 221 -11.91 -29.53 1.08
C SER A 221 -12.42 -28.29 1.82
N ILE A 222 -11.63 -27.21 1.88
CA ILE A 222 -12.05 -25.91 2.46
C ILE A 222 -13.36 -25.39 1.84
N LEU A 223 -13.63 -25.71 0.56
CA LEU A 223 -14.81 -25.22 -0.16
C LEU A 223 -16.13 -25.73 0.45
N SER A 224 -16.12 -26.85 1.19
CA SER A 224 -17.31 -27.32 1.91
C SER A 224 -17.64 -26.50 3.16
N SER A 225 -16.71 -25.65 3.62
CA SER A 225 -16.94 -24.68 4.70
C SER A 225 -17.50 -23.36 4.18
N GLY A 226 -17.57 -23.19 2.86
CA GLY A 226 -18.10 -22.00 2.20
C GLY A 226 -19.62 -22.04 1.98
N PRO A 227 -20.17 -21.02 1.30
CA PRO A 227 -21.59 -20.99 0.93
C PRO A 227 -21.97 -22.21 0.10
N THR A 228 -23.20 -22.73 0.24
CA THR A 228 -23.66 -23.94 -0.49
C THR A 228 -23.68 -23.76 -2.02
N SER A 229 -23.62 -22.52 -2.53
CA SER A 229 -23.54 -22.22 -3.97
C SER A 229 -22.67 -20.97 -4.24
N PRO A 230 -21.32 -21.09 -4.16
CA PRO A 230 -20.41 -19.93 -4.17
C PRO A 230 -20.44 -19.06 -5.45
N PRO A 231 -20.48 -19.62 -6.69
CA PRO A 231 -20.50 -18.81 -7.92
C PRO A 231 -21.76 -17.97 -8.09
N SER A 232 -22.87 -18.39 -7.46
CA SER A 232 -24.12 -17.61 -7.45
C SER A 232 -24.17 -16.60 -6.30
N SER A 233 -23.40 -16.80 -5.23
CA SER A 233 -23.46 -15.93 -4.04
C SER A 233 -22.44 -14.79 -4.06
N LEU A 234 -21.35 -14.91 -4.82
CA LEU A 234 -20.38 -13.84 -5.06
C LEU A 234 -20.47 -13.33 -6.50
N ARG A 235 -20.91 -12.10 -6.69
CA ARG A 235 -21.02 -11.46 -8.02
C ARG A 235 -19.98 -10.38 -8.22
N VAL A 236 -19.46 -10.26 -9.44
CA VAL A 236 -18.58 -9.15 -9.84
C VAL A 236 -19.41 -7.89 -10.00
N ILE A 237 -18.97 -6.78 -9.40
CA ILE A 237 -19.60 -5.45 -9.55
C ILE A 237 -18.71 -4.46 -10.29
N GLU A 238 -17.40 -4.68 -10.30
CA GLU A 238 -16.46 -3.85 -11.04
C GLU A 238 -15.24 -4.68 -11.43
N THR A 239 -14.69 -4.41 -12.60
CA THR A 239 -13.38 -4.93 -13.02
C THR A 239 -12.56 -3.79 -13.57
N THR A 240 -11.43 -3.50 -12.92
CA THR A 240 -10.44 -2.57 -13.42
C THR A 240 -9.34 -3.36 -14.13
N PRO A 241 -9.16 -3.21 -15.46
CA PRO A 241 -8.07 -3.83 -16.19
C PRO A 241 -6.70 -3.50 -15.57
N GLY A 242 -5.76 -4.45 -15.59
CA GLY A 242 -4.46 -4.31 -14.92
C GLY A 242 -3.71 -3.03 -15.30
N HIS A 243 -3.65 -2.68 -16.59
CA HIS A 243 -3.00 -1.46 -17.09
C HIS A 243 -3.69 -0.15 -16.67
N LEU A 244 -4.94 -0.21 -16.20
CA LEU A 244 -5.70 0.96 -15.70
C LEU A 244 -5.70 1.04 -14.17
N ARG A 245 -5.17 0.03 -13.47
CA ARG A 245 -4.95 0.10 -12.02
C ARG A 245 -3.96 1.23 -11.71
N ARG A 246 -4.00 1.71 -10.47
CA ARG A 246 -3.08 2.74 -9.97
C ARG A 246 -2.36 2.21 -8.73
N PRO A 247 -1.09 1.82 -8.82
CA PRO A 247 -0.27 1.76 -10.04
C PRO A 247 -0.73 0.65 -11.02
N PRO A 248 -0.31 0.72 -12.31
CA PRO A 248 -0.57 -0.35 -13.27
C PRO A 248 -0.07 -1.71 -12.78
N ASN A 249 -0.73 -2.77 -13.21
CA ASN A 249 -0.49 -4.14 -12.73
C ASN A 249 -0.64 -5.16 -13.87
N HIS A 250 0.03 -6.30 -13.74
CA HIS A 250 -0.13 -7.41 -14.69
C HIS A 250 -1.52 -8.07 -14.61
N HIS A 251 -2.22 -7.96 -13.47
CA HIS A 251 -3.51 -8.59 -13.24
C HIS A 251 -4.63 -7.57 -12.99
N PRO A 252 -5.88 -7.85 -13.42
CA PRO A 252 -7.00 -6.97 -13.16
C PRO A 252 -7.33 -6.92 -11.66
N ALA A 253 -7.97 -5.83 -11.24
CA ALA A 253 -8.62 -5.76 -9.93
C ALA A 253 -10.10 -6.03 -10.12
N ILE A 254 -10.59 -7.15 -9.56
CA ILE A 254 -11.99 -7.56 -9.65
C ILE A 254 -12.62 -7.34 -8.28
N LEU A 255 -13.65 -6.50 -8.21
CA LEU A 255 -14.44 -6.29 -7.01
C LEU A 255 -15.64 -7.21 -7.05
N TYR A 256 -15.75 -8.05 -6.03
CA TYR A 256 -16.90 -8.88 -5.78
C TYR A 256 -17.77 -8.29 -4.67
N THR A 257 -19.01 -8.69 -4.63
CA THR A 257 -19.89 -8.50 -3.48
C THR A 257 -20.74 -9.74 -3.29
N SER A 258 -21.35 -9.85 -2.11
CA SER A 258 -22.14 -11.00 -1.69
C SER A 258 -23.62 -10.66 -1.53
N GLU A 259 -24.47 -11.68 -1.61
CA GLU A 259 -25.81 -11.61 -1.03
C GLU A 259 -25.74 -11.63 0.51
N PRO A 260 -26.73 -11.04 1.22
CA PRO A 260 -26.74 -11.01 2.68
C PRO A 260 -26.54 -12.38 3.31
N ASN A 261 -25.63 -12.47 4.29
CA ASN A 261 -25.26 -13.72 4.98
C ASN A 261 -24.67 -14.82 4.08
N THR A 262 -24.09 -14.48 2.92
CA THR A 262 -23.31 -15.44 2.11
C THR A 262 -22.21 -16.09 2.96
N VAL A 263 -21.49 -15.29 3.74
CA VAL A 263 -20.68 -15.76 4.86
C VAL A 263 -21.46 -15.45 6.13
N HIS A 264 -21.86 -16.48 6.86
CA HIS A 264 -22.68 -16.30 8.06
C HIS A 264 -21.80 -16.07 9.30
N LEU A 265 -22.00 -14.93 9.96
CA LEU A 265 -21.49 -14.71 11.31
C LEU A 265 -22.58 -15.03 12.35
N SER A 266 -22.23 -15.85 13.35
CA SER A 266 -23.12 -16.21 14.46
C SER A 266 -23.50 -14.98 15.30
N LEU A 267 -24.73 -14.94 15.81
CA LEU A 267 -25.10 -13.95 16.82
C LEU A 267 -24.51 -14.31 18.19
N ASP A 268 -24.45 -15.61 18.48
CA ASP A 268 -23.82 -16.14 19.68
C ASP A 268 -22.34 -16.40 19.38
N HIS A 269 -21.47 -15.59 19.97
CA HIS A 269 -20.03 -15.71 19.84
C HIS A 269 -19.40 -15.72 21.24
N GLY A 270 -18.25 -16.37 21.37
CA GLY A 270 -17.49 -16.37 22.62
C GLY A 270 -17.06 -14.95 23.05
N PRO A 271 -16.66 -14.76 24.31
CA PRO A 271 -16.22 -13.46 24.80
C PRO A 271 -14.97 -12.99 24.03
N ILE A 272 -15.06 -11.77 23.50
CA ILE A 272 -13.93 -11.09 22.85
C ILE A 272 -13.05 -10.50 23.94
N THR A 273 -11.75 -10.77 23.87
CA THR A 273 -10.77 -10.21 24.81
C THR A 273 -9.86 -9.22 24.09
N LEU A 274 -9.84 -7.98 24.58
CA LEU A 274 -8.96 -6.93 24.04
C LEU A 274 -7.62 -6.92 24.78
N HIS A 275 -6.53 -7.08 24.05
CA HIS A 275 -5.18 -6.95 24.55
C HIS A 275 -4.55 -5.68 23.98
N LYS A 276 -3.99 -4.82 24.83
CA LYS A 276 -3.20 -3.66 24.38
C LYS A 276 -1.73 -4.05 24.29
N HIS A 277 -1.04 -3.65 23.23
CA HIS A 277 0.40 -3.91 23.14
C HIS A 277 1.12 -3.16 24.26
N PRO A 278 2.05 -3.78 24.99
CA PRO A 278 2.72 -3.15 26.14
C PRO A 278 3.66 -1.99 25.80
N ASN A 279 3.96 -1.75 24.52
CA ASN A 279 5.04 -0.85 24.08
C ASN A 279 4.62 -0.02 22.88
N VAL A 280 3.96 -0.62 21.89
CA VAL A 280 3.46 0.08 20.70
C VAL A 280 2.18 0.84 21.06
N PRO A 281 2.17 2.18 21.04
CA PRO A 281 1.01 2.96 21.45
C PRO A 281 -0.19 2.74 20.52
N ASN A 282 -1.38 2.65 21.11
CA ASN A 282 -2.66 2.50 20.40
C ASN A 282 -2.76 1.25 19.48
N LEU A 283 -1.81 0.31 19.57
CA LEU A 283 -1.94 -1.01 18.97
C LEU A 283 -2.68 -1.92 19.96
N SER A 284 -3.71 -2.59 19.46
CA SER A 284 -4.45 -3.59 20.21
C SER A 284 -4.74 -4.83 19.36
N LEU A 285 -4.88 -5.97 20.02
CA LEU A 285 -5.32 -7.23 19.44
C LEU A 285 -6.59 -7.70 20.16
N ALA A 286 -7.70 -7.77 19.46
CA ALA A 286 -8.93 -8.39 19.96
C ALA A 286 -8.96 -9.86 19.54
N THR A 287 -8.96 -10.78 20.49
CA THR A 287 -9.03 -12.23 20.24
C THR A 287 -10.47 -12.74 20.28
N ASN A 288 -10.74 -13.87 19.62
CA ASN A 288 -12.07 -14.49 19.49
C ASN A 288 -13.11 -13.62 18.76
N VAL A 289 -12.68 -12.75 17.83
CA VAL A 289 -13.59 -11.91 17.06
C VAL A 289 -14.36 -12.72 16.04
N LEU A 290 -13.68 -13.65 15.34
CA LEU A 290 -14.30 -14.68 14.52
C LEU A 290 -14.01 -16.07 15.09
N SER A 291 -14.96 -16.99 14.93
CA SER A 291 -14.73 -18.42 15.20
C SER A 291 -13.86 -19.04 14.10
N PRO A 292 -13.24 -20.21 14.35
CA PRO A 292 -12.54 -20.95 13.33
C PRO A 292 -13.39 -21.28 12.08
N GLU A 293 -14.66 -21.61 12.28
CA GLU A 293 -15.62 -21.90 11.21
C GLU A 293 -15.92 -20.66 10.37
N GLU A 294 -16.09 -19.50 11.01
CA GLU A 294 -16.30 -18.23 10.32
C GLU A 294 -15.08 -17.82 9.49
N CYS A 295 -13.88 -18.01 10.03
CA CYS A 295 -12.62 -17.81 9.29
C CYS A 295 -12.52 -18.74 8.07
N LYS A 296 -12.81 -20.04 8.25
CA LYS A 296 -12.84 -21.02 7.15
C LYS A 296 -13.85 -20.63 6.08
N ALA A 297 -15.04 -20.15 6.46
CA ALA A 297 -16.07 -19.73 5.51
C ALA A 297 -15.63 -18.52 4.68
N VAL A 298 -14.92 -17.54 5.27
CA VAL A 298 -14.33 -16.42 4.52
C VAL A 298 -13.27 -16.92 3.54
N ILE A 299 -12.34 -17.79 3.98
CA ILE A 299 -11.29 -18.35 3.12
C ILE A 299 -11.92 -19.13 1.97
N ALA A 300 -12.90 -20.00 2.26
CA ALA A 300 -13.63 -20.77 1.27
C ALA A 300 -14.33 -19.88 0.22
N ALA A 301 -14.95 -18.78 0.66
CA ALA A 301 -15.57 -17.81 -0.23
C ALA A 301 -14.54 -17.18 -1.20
N GLY A 302 -13.39 -16.74 -0.68
CA GLY A 302 -12.31 -16.20 -1.52
C GLY A 302 -11.70 -17.24 -2.48
N GLU A 303 -11.42 -18.45 -2.01
CA GLU A 303 -10.88 -19.53 -2.85
C GLU A 303 -11.86 -19.99 -3.92
N SER A 304 -13.18 -19.85 -3.70
CA SER A 304 -14.20 -20.24 -4.69
C SER A 304 -14.21 -19.36 -5.95
N VAL A 305 -13.79 -18.10 -5.84
CA VAL A 305 -13.67 -17.16 -6.97
C VAL A 305 -12.22 -16.96 -7.41
N GLY A 306 -11.27 -17.51 -6.64
CA GLY A 306 -9.84 -17.46 -6.88
C GLY A 306 -9.20 -16.14 -6.43
N PHE A 307 -8.03 -16.25 -5.79
CA PHE A 307 -7.19 -15.10 -5.49
C PHE A 307 -6.30 -14.77 -6.69
N LEU A 308 -6.31 -13.52 -7.14
CA LEU A 308 -5.48 -13.05 -8.25
C LEU A 308 -4.15 -12.48 -7.73
N PRO A 309 -3.01 -12.75 -8.39
CA PRO A 309 -1.74 -12.18 -7.98
C PRO A 309 -1.75 -10.64 -8.06
N ASP A 310 -1.08 -10.00 -7.11
CA ASP A 310 -0.81 -8.57 -7.13
C ASP A 310 0.63 -8.32 -7.54
N ALA A 311 0.82 -7.98 -8.81
CA ALA A 311 2.12 -7.80 -9.43
C ALA A 311 2.16 -6.44 -10.17
N PRO A 312 2.46 -5.34 -9.44
CA PRO A 312 2.56 -4.02 -10.04
C PRO A 312 3.61 -4.00 -11.15
N ILE A 313 3.31 -3.31 -12.25
CA ILE A 313 4.27 -3.12 -13.35
C ILE A 313 5.28 -2.06 -12.89
N ARG A 314 6.56 -2.44 -12.90
CA ARG A 314 7.69 -1.55 -12.63
C ARG A 314 8.66 -1.64 -13.80
N GLU A 315 9.20 -0.50 -14.23
CA GLU A 315 10.19 -0.47 -15.30
C GLU A 315 11.53 -1.01 -14.75
N GLY A 316 12.12 -1.99 -15.42
CA GLY A 316 13.48 -2.48 -15.12
C GLY A 316 13.64 -3.45 -13.95
N GLU A 317 12.58 -3.87 -13.26
CA GLU A 317 12.64 -4.86 -12.15
C GLU A 317 11.93 -6.20 -12.52
N ASP A 318 12.41 -7.30 -11.93
CA ASP A 318 11.72 -8.59 -11.96
C ASP A 318 10.32 -8.49 -11.33
N THR A 319 9.34 -9.16 -11.93
CA THR A 319 7.95 -9.18 -11.43
C THR A 319 7.88 -9.85 -10.05
N SER A 320 7.62 -9.06 -9.00
CA SER A 320 7.39 -9.56 -7.65
C SER A 320 5.89 -9.64 -7.36
N VAL A 321 5.40 -10.83 -6.99
CA VAL A 321 4.03 -11.02 -6.48
C VAL A 321 4.03 -10.66 -5.00
N LEU A 322 3.39 -9.53 -4.67
CA LEU A 322 3.32 -9.01 -3.29
C LEU A 322 2.36 -9.83 -2.43
N ALA A 323 1.21 -10.17 -3.01
CA ALA A 323 0.16 -10.97 -2.40
C ALA A 323 -0.72 -11.58 -3.51
N HIS A 324 -1.63 -12.47 -3.14
CA HIS A 324 -2.80 -12.74 -3.97
C HIS A 324 -4.02 -12.13 -3.31
N ASN A 325 -4.92 -11.55 -4.09
CA ASN A 325 -5.98 -10.66 -3.60
C ASN A 325 -7.36 -11.15 -4.05
N PHE A 326 -8.31 -11.02 -3.13
CA PHE A 326 -9.74 -11.07 -3.37
C PHE A 326 -10.34 -9.77 -2.80
N TYR A 327 -10.86 -8.90 -3.65
CA TYR A 327 -11.52 -7.65 -3.21
C TYR A 327 -13.00 -7.89 -3.04
N TRP A 328 -13.48 -7.73 -1.82
CA TRP A 328 -14.85 -8.01 -1.44
C TRP A 328 -15.51 -6.76 -0.87
N ILE A 329 -16.53 -6.23 -1.53
CA ILE A 329 -17.44 -5.27 -0.91
C ILE A 329 -18.46 -6.08 -0.11
N CYS A 330 -18.21 -6.25 1.19
CA CYS A 330 -18.99 -7.14 2.04
C CYS A 330 -20.47 -6.73 2.11
N ASP A 331 -21.35 -7.72 2.23
CA ASP A 331 -22.77 -7.47 2.44
C ASP A 331 -23.01 -6.83 3.81
N THR A 332 -24.11 -6.10 3.93
CA THR A 332 -24.44 -5.33 5.14
C THR A 332 -24.64 -6.24 6.36
N ALA A 333 -25.17 -7.45 6.17
CA ALA A 333 -25.40 -8.38 7.29
C ALA A 333 -24.07 -8.87 7.89
N PHE A 334 -23.09 -9.24 7.07
CA PHE A 334 -21.75 -9.56 7.54
C PHE A 334 -21.08 -8.34 8.20
N HIS A 335 -21.13 -7.18 7.54
CA HIS A 335 -20.55 -5.93 8.03
C HIS A 335 -21.08 -5.55 9.42
N ASP A 336 -22.41 -5.46 9.59
CA ASP A 336 -23.03 -4.95 10.80
C ASP A 336 -22.78 -5.88 12.00
N LYS A 337 -22.78 -7.20 11.77
CA LYS A 337 -22.43 -8.18 12.80
C LYS A 337 -20.96 -8.05 13.24
N LEU A 338 -20.03 -7.95 12.29
CA LEU A 338 -18.61 -7.78 12.62
C LEU A 338 -18.34 -6.44 13.33
N TRP A 339 -19.01 -5.37 12.89
CA TRP A 339 -18.92 -4.07 13.56
C TRP A 339 -19.51 -4.12 14.96
N ALA A 340 -20.68 -4.74 15.16
CA ALA A 340 -21.29 -4.88 16.49
C ALA A 340 -20.36 -5.61 17.48
N ARG A 341 -19.62 -6.63 17.01
CA ARG A 341 -18.60 -7.33 17.81
C ARG A 341 -17.45 -6.41 18.24
N MET A 342 -17.04 -5.50 17.36
CA MET A 342 -15.81 -4.72 17.55
C MET A 342 -16.03 -3.29 18.06
N ALA A 343 -17.20 -2.70 17.83
CA ALA A 343 -17.53 -1.33 18.24
C ALA A 343 -17.27 -1.05 19.74
N PRO A 344 -17.53 -1.97 20.69
CA PRO A 344 -17.23 -1.74 22.12
C PRO A 344 -15.73 -1.57 22.42
N PHE A 345 -14.85 -2.07 21.55
CA PHE A 345 -13.40 -2.05 21.73
C PHE A 345 -12.71 -0.93 20.95
N VAL A 346 -13.47 -0.16 20.17
CA VAL A 346 -12.98 0.91 19.31
C VAL A 346 -13.34 2.26 19.94
N PRO A 347 -12.44 3.27 19.93
CA PRO A 347 -12.78 4.59 20.44
C PRO A 347 -14.00 5.18 19.71
N ALA A 348 -15.09 5.41 20.44
CA ALA A 348 -16.32 5.97 19.89
C ALA A 348 -16.14 7.42 19.38
N SER A 349 -15.19 8.15 19.95
CA SER A 349 -14.78 9.48 19.51
C SER A 349 -13.27 9.65 19.62
N LEU A 350 -12.66 10.29 18.62
CA LEU A 350 -11.25 10.68 18.63
C LEU A 350 -11.13 12.17 18.29
N ASN A 351 -10.85 12.99 19.30
CA ASN A 351 -10.80 14.45 19.19
C ASN A 351 -12.09 15.05 18.59
N GLY A 352 -13.26 14.58 19.04
CA GLY A 352 -14.56 15.03 18.54
C GLY A 352 -15.04 14.34 17.25
N ARG A 353 -14.17 13.60 16.56
CA ARG A 353 -14.55 12.80 15.37
C ARG A 353 -15.18 11.49 15.81
N LEU A 354 -16.42 11.22 15.43
CA LEU A 354 -17.17 10.03 15.85
C LEU A 354 -16.84 8.83 14.95
N SER A 355 -16.74 7.63 15.53
CA SER A 355 -16.63 6.40 14.74
C SER A 355 -17.97 6.05 14.09
N ARG A 356 -17.90 5.47 12.88
CA ARG A 356 -19.08 5.24 12.03
C ARG A 356 -19.27 3.80 11.58
N GLY A 357 -18.22 3.00 11.56
CA GLY A 357 -18.30 1.61 11.13
C GLY A 357 -16.96 1.09 10.62
N LEU A 358 -17.04 -0.05 9.92
CA LEU A 358 -15.94 -0.58 9.14
C LEU A 358 -16.12 -0.19 7.68
N ASN A 359 -15.01 -0.02 6.98
CA ASN A 359 -15.06 0.10 5.54
C ASN A 359 -15.56 -1.19 4.91
N ARG A 360 -16.62 -1.11 4.08
CA ARG A 360 -17.15 -2.32 3.43
C ARG A 360 -16.22 -2.90 2.38
N ARG A 361 -15.18 -2.18 1.94
CA ARG A 361 -14.17 -2.67 1.01
C ARG A 361 -13.13 -3.53 1.74
N PHE A 362 -13.39 -4.81 1.81
CA PHE A 362 -12.52 -5.80 2.40
C PHE A 362 -11.47 -6.23 1.37
N ARG A 363 -10.19 -6.06 1.71
CA ARG A 363 -9.07 -6.59 0.94
C ARG A 363 -8.65 -7.89 1.59
N VAL A 364 -9.06 -9.02 1.01
CA VAL A 364 -8.67 -10.34 1.50
C VAL A 364 -7.40 -10.74 0.79
N TYR A 365 -6.37 -11.07 1.56
CA TYR A 365 -5.04 -11.37 1.06
C TYR A 365 -4.65 -12.80 1.39
N ARG A 366 -3.94 -13.44 0.46
CA ARG A 366 -3.20 -14.68 0.63
C ARG A 366 -1.72 -14.45 0.34
N TYR A 367 -0.90 -14.59 1.37
CA TYR A 367 0.56 -14.56 1.27
C TYR A 367 1.10 -15.98 1.28
N VAL A 368 1.84 -16.35 0.25
CA VAL A 368 2.51 -17.66 0.09
C VAL A 368 4.00 -17.51 0.37
N PRO A 369 4.80 -18.58 0.45
CA PRO A 369 6.22 -18.46 0.75
C PRO A 369 6.95 -17.50 -0.19
N GLY A 370 7.72 -16.57 0.38
CA GLY A 370 8.42 -15.50 -0.34
C GLY A 370 7.59 -14.23 -0.59
N ALA A 371 6.27 -14.26 -0.35
CA ALA A 371 5.43 -13.07 -0.38
C ALA A 371 5.60 -12.27 0.92
N GLU A 372 5.75 -10.96 0.79
CA GLU A 372 5.86 -10.01 1.88
C GLU A 372 5.11 -8.73 1.53
N TYR A 373 4.69 -8.02 2.58
CA TYR A 373 4.11 -6.70 2.43
C TYR A 373 5.08 -5.68 2.98
N ARG A 374 5.79 -4.98 2.08
CA ARG A 374 6.87 -4.06 2.41
C ARG A 374 6.47 -3.03 3.46
N CYS A 375 7.47 -2.55 4.19
CA CYS A 375 7.31 -1.55 5.24
C CYS A 375 6.64 -0.28 4.70
N HIS A 376 5.55 0.13 5.35
CA HIS A 376 4.72 1.23 4.88
C HIS A 376 3.93 1.86 6.02
N ILE A 377 3.35 3.03 5.74
CA ILE A 377 2.30 3.63 6.56
C ILE A 377 1.00 3.54 5.78
N ASP A 378 -0.04 3.07 6.46
CA ASP A 378 -1.35 2.91 5.86
C ASP A 378 -2.00 4.26 5.54
N GLY A 379 -2.48 4.39 4.30
CA GLY A 379 -3.22 5.56 3.84
C GLY A 379 -4.66 5.58 4.36
N ALA A 380 -5.24 6.77 4.43
CA ALA A 380 -6.65 6.94 4.76
C ALA A 380 -7.55 6.60 3.56
N TRP A 381 -8.75 6.08 3.83
CA TRP A 381 -9.72 5.66 2.82
C TRP A 381 -11.13 6.14 3.19
N PRO A 382 -11.92 6.69 2.25
CA PRO A 382 -13.31 7.05 2.52
C PRO A 382 -14.20 5.80 2.58
N PRO A 383 -15.36 5.87 3.22
CA PRO A 383 -16.30 4.75 3.24
C PRO A 383 -16.65 4.27 1.84
N SER A 384 -16.53 2.98 1.59
CA SER A 384 -16.91 2.37 0.32
C SER A 384 -18.27 1.69 0.43
N GLY A 385 -19.03 1.70 -0.66
CA GLY A 385 -20.39 1.17 -0.66
C GLY A 385 -20.85 0.66 -2.02
N ILE A 386 -22.12 0.33 -2.09
CA ILE A 386 -22.82 -0.11 -3.31
C ILE A 386 -24.14 0.63 -3.38
N ARG A 387 -24.47 1.17 -4.55
CA ARG A 387 -25.78 1.79 -4.83
C ARG A 387 -26.88 0.72 -4.96
N PRO A 388 -28.17 1.10 -4.85
CA PRO A 388 -29.29 0.16 -5.07
C PRO A 388 -29.28 -0.55 -6.43
N ASP A 389 -28.66 0.05 -7.46
CA ASP A 389 -28.50 -0.54 -8.79
C ASP A 389 -27.31 -1.52 -8.90
N GLY A 390 -26.59 -1.76 -7.80
CA GLY A 390 -25.43 -2.65 -7.76
C GLY A 390 -24.08 -2.00 -8.10
N THR A 391 -24.05 -0.69 -8.40
CA THR A 391 -22.82 0.01 -8.77
C THR A 391 -21.93 0.28 -7.56
N TYR A 392 -20.62 0.02 -7.69
CA TYR A 392 -19.62 0.37 -6.67
C TYR A 392 -19.55 1.89 -6.44
N VAL A 393 -19.34 2.28 -5.18
CA VAL A 393 -19.09 3.66 -4.77
C VAL A 393 -17.80 3.71 -3.96
N TYR A 394 -16.82 4.45 -4.47
CA TYR A 394 -15.53 4.65 -3.80
C TYR A 394 -15.67 5.41 -2.47
N ASP A 395 -16.38 6.54 -2.50
CA ASP A 395 -16.72 7.37 -1.34
C ASP A 395 -18.25 7.46 -1.20
N SER A 396 -18.80 6.67 -0.28
CA SER A 396 -20.20 6.64 0.12
C SER A 396 -20.48 7.48 1.35
N SER A 397 -19.60 8.43 1.71
CA SER A 397 -19.83 9.32 2.83
C SER A 397 -21.11 10.13 2.61
N PRO A 398 -21.91 10.40 3.65
CA PRO A 398 -22.95 11.40 3.57
C PRO A 398 -22.39 12.75 3.10
N THR A 399 -23.10 13.45 2.20
CA THR A 399 -22.63 14.72 1.62
C THR A 399 -22.28 15.76 2.68
N GLU A 400 -23.09 15.87 3.72
CA GLU A 400 -22.93 16.83 4.81
C GLU A 400 -21.96 16.36 5.92
N ARG A 401 -21.51 15.11 5.87
CA ARG A 401 -20.63 14.51 6.89
C ARG A 401 -19.62 13.59 6.22
N LYS A 402 -18.56 14.20 5.69
CA LYS A 402 -17.44 13.45 5.12
C LYS A 402 -16.80 12.55 6.16
N GLN A 403 -16.43 11.35 5.73
CA GLN A 403 -15.82 10.33 6.57
C GLN A 403 -14.50 9.89 5.95
N SER A 404 -13.58 9.48 6.81
CA SER A 404 -12.29 8.93 6.42
C SER A 404 -11.85 7.92 7.47
N SER A 405 -11.09 6.91 7.05
CA SER A 405 -10.52 5.97 8.00
C SER A 405 -9.39 6.58 8.82
N LEU A 406 -9.32 6.19 10.10
CA LEU A 406 -8.25 6.60 11.02
C LEU A 406 -7.51 5.42 11.67
N PHE A 407 -8.06 4.21 11.58
CA PHE A 407 -7.44 2.99 12.09
C PHE A 407 -7.50 1.88 11.05
N THR A 408 -6.43 1.10 10.97
CA THR A 408 -6.43 -0.18 10.25
C THR A 408 -7.16 -1.22 11.07
N PHE A 409 -7.99 -2.02 10.40
CA PHE A 409 -8.62 -3.21 10.94
C PHE A 409 -8.05 -4.44 10.21
N LEU A 410 -7.15 -5.16 10.88
CA LEU A 410 -6.43 -6.29 10.29
C LEU A 410 -6.86 -7.59 10.95
N LEU A 411 -7.73 -8.34 10.28
CA LEU A 411 -8.27 -9.61 10.76
C LEU A 411 -7.42 -10.78 10.23
N TYR A 412 -6.91 -11.62 11.14
CA TYR A 412 -6.17 -12.83 10.79
C TYR A 412 -7.13 -14.01 10.62
N LEU A 413 -7.07 -14.70 9.49
CA LEU A 413 -7.99 -15.80 9.16
C LEU A 413 -7.39 -17.19 9.42
N ASN A 414 -6.09 -17.28 9.65
CA ASN A 414 -5.37 -18.51 10.00
C ASN A 414 -4.04 -18.16 10.73
N ASP A 415 -3.33 -19.16 11.26
CA ASP A 415 -2.09 -18.94 12.04
C ASP A 415 -1.04 -20.08 11.96
N GLU A 416 -1.24 -21.06 11.09
CA GLU A 416 -0.40 -22.24 10.87
C GLU A 416 0.72 -22.02 9.83
N PHE A 417 1.48 -20.94 9.95
CA PHE A 417 2.58 -20.59 9.03
C PHE A 417 3.85 -20.12 9.75
N GLU A 418 4.98 -20.16 9.04
CA GLU A 418 6.27 -19.64 9.54
C GLU A 418 6.56 -18.25 8.97
N GLY A 419 7.03 -17.32 9.82
CA GLY A 419 7.11 -15.90 9.46
C GLY A 419 5.72 -15.26 9.45
N GLY A 420 5.51 -14.27 8.59
CA GLY A 420 4.20 -13.64 8.41
C GLY A 420 3.73 -12.79 9.59
N GLU A 421 4.62 -12.41 10.51
CA GLU A 421 4.33 -11.45 11.57
C GLU A 421 3.89 -10.10 10.99
N THR A 422 3.02 -9.39 11.71
CA THR A 422 2.81 -7.96 11.46
C THR A 422 3.77 -7.21 12.37
N THR A 423 4.84 -6.65 11.81
CA THR A 423 5.92 -6.04 12.58
C THR A 423 5.82 -4.52 12.53
N PHE A 424 5.80 -3.89 13.70
CA PHE A 424 5.74 -2.43 13.85
C PHE A 424 7.11 -1.87 14.17
N TYR A 425 7.42 -0.70 13.63
CA TYR A 425 8.70 -0.02 13.80
C TYR A 425 8.51 1.33 14.45
N MET A 426 9.31 1.61 15.48
CA MET A 426 9.30 2.89 16.18
C MET A 426 10.73 3.36 16.47
N PRO A 427 11.00 4.67 16.46
CA PRO A 427 12.25 5.21 16.96
C PRO A 427 12.54 4.72 18.39
N ALA A 428 13.74 4.19 18.60
CA ALA A 428 14.24 3.88 19.93
C ALA A 428 14.72 5.17 20.64
N THR A 429 15.07 5.08 21.92
CA THR A 429 15.69 6.20 22.65
C THR A 429 16.96 6.72 21.98
N ARG A 430 17.77 5.81 21.40
CA ARG A 430 18.98 6.16 20.64
C ARG A 430 18.60 6.56 19.21
N GLU A 431 19.00 7.77 18.79
CA GLU A 431 18.87 8.22 17.39
C GLU A 431 19.68 7.31 16.45
N GLY A 432 19.11 7.03 15.28
CA GLY A 432 19.62 6.06 14.30
C GLY A 432 19.22 4.61 14.56
N THR A 433 18.43 4.33 15.59
CA THR A 433 17.96 2.97 15.93
C THR A 433 16.44 2.88 15.95
N LEU A 434 15.89 1.88 15.26
CA LEU A 434 14.47 1.53 15.29
C LEU A 434 14.23 0.28 16.14
N ASN A 435 13.22 0.30 17.01
CA ASN A 435 12.68 -0.90 17.65
C ASN A 435 11.74 -1.60 16.67
N ALA A 436 11.90 -2.91 16.48
CA ALA A 436 10.99 -3.75 15.72
C ALA A 436 10.15 -4.60 16.68
N TYR A 437 8.82 -4.49 16.60
CA TYR A 437 7.83 -5.14 17.45
C TYR A 437 6.98 -6.12 16.64
N PRO A 438 7.37 -7.40 16.56
CA PRO A 438 6.61 -8.40 15.80
C PRO A 438 5.35 -8.80 16.55
N VAL A 439 4.20 -8.80 15.87
CA VAL A 439 2.94 -9.36 16.37
C VAL A 439 2.67 -10.67 15.66
N ARG A 440 2.54 -11.75 16.43
CA ARG A 440 2.19 -13.07 15.88
C ARG A 440 0.70 -13.09 15.54
N PRO A 441 0.31 -13.44 14.30
CA PRO A 441 -1.09 -13.64 13.93
C PRO A 441 -1.75 -14.72 14.79
N VAL A 442 -3.01 -14.47 15.17
CA VAL A 442 -3.87 -15.41 15.89
C VAL A 442 -5.14 -15.57 15.10
N MET A 443 -5.50 -16.79 14.71
CA MET A 443 -6.69 -17.05 13.90
C MET A 443 -7.95 -16.45 14.56
N GLY A 444 -8.74 -15.71 13.79
CA GLY A 444 -9.96 -15.05 14.25
C GLY A 444 -9.73 -13.78 15.08
N ALA A 445 -8.48 -13.37 15.31
CA ALA A 445 -8.17 -12.13 16.01
C ALA A 445 -8.03 -10.94 15.07
N VAL A 446 -8.31 -9.74 15.59
CA VAL A 446 -8.21 -8.47 14.88
C VAL A 446 -7.14 -7.59 15.53
N ALA A 447 -6.14 -7.19 14.76
CA ALA A 447 -5.26 -6.09 15.14
C ALA A 447 -5.88 -4.76 14.72
N VAL A 448 -5.99 -3.82 15.67
CA VAL A 448 -6.46 -2.45 15.44
C VAL A 448 -5.35 -1.48 15.82
N PHE A 449 -4.98 -0.61 14.89
CA PHE A 449 -3.92 0.37 15.10
C PHE A 449 -4.13 1.64 14.26
N PRO A 450 -3.65 2.80 14.72
CA PRO A 450 -3.84 4.08 14.03
C PRO A 450 -3.08 4.13 12.70
N HIS A 451 -3.67 4.79 11.71
CA HIS A 451 -3.06 5.06 10.41
C HIS A 451 -3.43 6.43 9.86
N GLY A 452 -3.01 6.73 8.64
CA GLY A 452 -3.44 7.94 7.94
C GLY A 452 -3.01 9.22 8.66
N GLU A 453 -3.88 10.24 8.65
CA GLU A 453 -3.64 11.52 9.34
C GLU A 453 -3.84 11.44 10.87
N SER A 454 -3.98 10.24 11.43
CA SER A 454 -3.97 10.11 12.88
C SER A 454 -2.54 10.34 13.39
N ARG A 455 -2.41 11.23 14.37
CA ARG A 455 -1.16 11.42 15.10
C ARG A 455 -0.72 10.07 15.68
N GLY A 456 0.46 9.63 15.31
CA GLY A 456 0.98 8.32 15.71
C GLY A 456 0.67 7.18 14.74
N ALA A 457 0.43 7.46 13.46
CA ALA A 457 0.41 6.45 12.40
C ALA A 457 1.64 5.54 12.51
N LEU A 458 1.41 4.22 12.48
CA LEU A 458 2.48 3.26 12.75
C LEU A 458 3.11 2.76 11.45
N LEU A 459 4.43 2.89 11.37
CA LEU A 459 5.23 2.20 10.36
C LEU A 459 5.17 0.69 10.64
N HIS A 460 4.78 -0.09 9.63
CA HIS A 460 4.67 -1.53 9.81
C HIS A 460 4.87 -2.29 8.50
N GLU A 461 5.13 -3.59 8.62
CA GLU A 461 5.24 -4.52 7.50
C GLU A 461 4.52 -5.84 7.81
N GLY A 462 4.21 -6.59 6.75
CA GLY A 462 3.92 -8.02 6.87
C GLY A 462 5.17 -8.80 6.49
N THR A 463 5.85 -9.39 7.47
CA THR A 463 7.12 -10.09 7.24
C THR A 463 6.92 -11.25 6.25
N SER A 464 7.97 -11.58 5.49
CA SER A 464 7.97 -12.70 4.54
C SER A 464 7.42 -13.99 5.17
N VAL A 465 6.43 -14.59 4.52
CA VAL A 465 6.00 -15.97 4.84
C VAL A 465 7.10 -16.92 4.35
N ARG A 466 7.53 -17.85 5.19
CA ARG A 466 8.57 -18.84 4.86
C ARG A 466 8.01 -20.24 4.58
N LYS A 467 6.90 -20.60 5.24
CA LYS A 467 6.21 -21.89 5.08
C LYS A 467 4.72 -21.72 5.32
N GLY A 468 3.89 -22.48 4.61
CA GLY A 468 2.44 -22.40 4.67
C GLY A 468 1.91 -21.19 3.86
N ALA A 469 0.71 -20.73 4.19
CA ALA A 469 0.17 -19.48 3.65
C ALA A 469 -0.54 -18.69 4.75
N LYS A 470 -0.45 -17.36 4.69
CA LYS A 470 -1.14 -16.44 5.59
C LYS A 470 -2.34 -15.83 4.90
N TYR A 471 -3.51 -15.94 5.53
CA TYR A 471 -4.76 -15.31 5.09
C TYR A 471 -5.17 -14.20 6.05
N ILE A 472 -5.46 -13.02 5.50
CA ILE A 472 -5.94 -11.88 6.28
C ILE A 472 -7.03 -11.12 5.54
N ILE A 473 -7.83 -10.37 6.30
CA ILE A 473 -8.62 -9.27 5.77
C ILE A 473 -8.01 -7.96 6.27
N ARG A 474 -7.76 -7.04 5.34
CA ARG A 474 -7.51 -5.64 5.67
C ARG A 474 -8.71 -4.78 5.29
N THR A 475 -9.36 -4.20 6.28
CA THR A 475 -10.29 -3.08 6.14
C THR A 475 -9.87 -1.97 7.09
N ASP A 476 -10.71 -0.95 7.25
CA ASP A 476 -10.40 0.24 8.01
C ASP A 476 -11.59 0.65 8.89
N ILE A 477 -11.34 1.38 9.97
CA ILE A 477 -12.39 1.94 10.83
C ILE A 477 -12.62 3.39 10.43
N GLU A 478 -13.87 3.71 10.12
CA GLU A 478 -14.30 5.00 9.60
C GLU A 478 -14.66 5.96 10.72
N TYR A 479 -14.22 7.20 10.57
CA TYR A 479 -14.56 8.31 11.45
C TYR A 479 -15.06 9.49 10.63
N ASP A 480 -15.82 10.38 11.24
CA ASP A 480 -16.09 11.69 10.65
C ASP A 480 -14.77 12.46 10.44
N VAL A 481 -14.68 13.23 9.35
CA VAL A 481 -13.51 14.10 9.07
C VAL A 481 -13.53 15.30 10.01
N GLU A 482 -14.69 15.95 10.11
CA GLU A 482 -14.89 17.10 10.99
C GLU A 482 -15.34 16.65 12.38
N PRO A 483 -14.85 17.30 13.46
CA PRO A 483 -15.35 17.06 14.80
C PRO A 483 -16.82 17.50 14.93
N SER A 484 -17.60 16.78 15.74
CA SER A 484 -18.98 17.13 16.08
C SER A 484 -19.09 18.28 17.07
#